data_AF-A0A4P7B6G0-F1
#
_entry.id   AF-A0A4P7B6G0-F1
#
_cell.length_a   1.000
_cell.length_b   1.000
_cell.length_c   1.000
_cell.angle_alpha   90.00
_cell.angle_beta   90.00
_cell.angle_gamma   90.00
#
_symmetry.space_group_name_H-M   'P 1'
#
loop_
_entity.id
_entity.type
_entity.pdbx_description
1 polymer ?
#
loop_
_entity_poly.entity_id
_entity_poly.type
_entity_poly.pdbx_seq_one_letter_code
_entity_poly.pdbx_strand_id
1 'polypeptide(L)'
;MNFLQRISKYISDKSEAIRQDQLSTIKYFILQHSISCRCGGTAVPVFDSNNKYYCIKCNNRFANARHQLYESLQDISFLRDYHRNFKSSVAREKYNEVIQILEKEII
;
A
#
# COMPACT_ATOMS: atom_id res chain seq x y z
N MET A 1 26.66 21.90 -13.22
CA MET A 1 26.45 20.91 -12.13
C MET A 1 27.77 20.26 -11.80
N ASN A 2 28.16 20.22 -10.51
CA ASN A 2 29.37 19.53 -10.06
C ASN A 2 29.12 18.01 -9.86
N PHE A 3 30.19 17.24 -9.70
CA PHE A 3 30.14 15.78 -9.56
C PHE A 3 29.23 15.31 -8.41
N LEU A 4 29.27 16.01 -7.27
CA LEU A 4 28.43 15.69 -6.11
C LEU A 4 26.94 15.91 -6.39
N GLN A 5 26.58 16.97 -7.12
CA GLN A 5 25.19 17.21 -7.54
C GLN A 5 24.66 16.11 -8.46
N ARG A 6 25.52 15.56 -9.35
CA ARG A 6 25.15 14.46 -10.24
C ARG A 6 24.91 13.16 -9.47
N ILE A 7 25.77 12.85 -8.49
CA ILE A 7 25.59 11.68 -7.62
C ILE A 7 24.32 11.81 -6.79
N SER A 8 24.11 12.97 -6.15
CA SER A 8 22.92 13.23 -5.33
C SER A 8 21.63 13.04 -6.15
N LYS A 9 21.59 13.60 -7.36
CA LYS A 9 20.45 13.42 -8.27
C LYS A 9 20.23 11.94 -8.61
N TYR A 10 21.29 11.21 -8.99
CA TYR A 10 21.17 9.79 -9.33
C TYR A 10 20.63 8.94 -8.17
N ILE A 11 21.09 9.20 -6.95
CA ILE A 11 20.61 8.50 -5.75
C ILE A 11 19.13 8.80 -5.52
N SER A 12 18.73 10.07 -5.63
CA SER A 12 17.33 10.50 -5.46
C SER A 12 16.40 9.87 -6.51
N ASP A 13 16.80 9.90 -7.78
CA ASP A 13 16.01 9.34 -8.89
C ASP A 13 15.85 7.82 -8.69
N LYS A 14 16.92 7.13 -8.30
CA LYS A 14 16.88 5.69 -8.03
C LYS A 14 16.04 5.34 -6.80
N SER A 15 16.12 6.12 -5.72
CA SER A 15 15.30 5.89 -4.53
C SER A 15 13.81 6.09 -4.81
N GLU A 16 13.46 7.09 -5.62
CA GLU A 16 12.07 7.31 -6.02
C GLU A 16 11.55 6.18 -6.90
N ALA A 17 12.35 5.68 -7.85
CA ALA A 17 11.97 4.54 -8.68
C ALA A 17 11.66 3.28 -7.83
N ILE A 18 12.52 2.98 -6.84
CA ILE A 18 12.29 1.86 -5.91
C ILE A 18 11.01 2.08 -5.10
N ARG A 19 10.79 3.29 -4.60
CA ARG A 19 9.61 3.65 -3.84
C ARG A 19 8.32 3.46 -4.64
N GLN A 20 8.31 3.87 -5.91
CA GLN A 20 7.17 3.70 -6.81
C GLN A 20 6.87 2.23 -7.11
N ASP A 21 7.90 1.41 -7.31
CA ASP A 21 7.76 -0.04 -7.50
C ASP A 21 7.17 -0.74 -6.26
N GLN A 22 7.57 -0.31 -5.06
CA GLN A 22 7.00 -0.80 -3.81
C GLN A 22 5.52 -0.42 -3.69
N LEU A 23 5.17 0.84 -3.97
CA LEU A 23 3.80 1.34 -3.88
C LEU A 23 2.88 0.66 -4.91
N SER A 24 3.36 0.45 -6.13
CA SER A 24 2.59 -0.25 -7.18
C SER A 24 2.31 -1.70 -6.80
N THR A 25 3.30 -2.39 -6.22
CA THR A 25 3.14 -3.76 -5.72
C THR A 25 2.13 -3.83 -4.59
N ILE A 26 2.22 -2.94 -3.59
CA ILE A 26 1.27 -2.90 -2.47
C ILE A 26 -0.14 -2.56 -2.97
N LYS A 27 -0.26 -1.60 -3.90
CA LYS A 27 -1.53 -1.26 -4.57
C LYS A 27 -2.15 -2.47 -5.25
N TYR A 28 -1.36 -3.26 -5.96
CA TYR A 28 -1.84 -4.50 -6.59
C TYR A 28 -2.47 -5.44 -5.56
N PHE A 29 -1.79 -5.73 -4.45
CA PHE A 29 -2.33 -6.63 -3.42
C PHE A 29 -3.59 -6.07 -2.73
N ILE A 30 -3.61 -4.76 -2.43
CA ILE A 30 -4.80 -4.11 -1.86
C ILE A 30 -5.99 -4.28 -2.80
N LEU A 31 -5.81 -4.03 -4.09
CA LEU A 31 -6.87 -4.14 -5.09
C LEU A 31 -7.30 -5.59 -5.33
N GLN A 32 -6.38 -6.55 -5.33
CA GLN A 32 -6.71 -7.99 -5.46
C GLN A 32 -7.64 -8.46 -4.34
N HIS A 33 -7.45 -7.96 -3.12
CA HIS A 33 -8.28 -8.29 -1.96
C HIS A 33 -9.46 -7.34 -1.77
N SER A 34 -9.63 -6.35 -2.65
CA SER A 34 -10.73 -5.37 -2.57
C SER A 34 -12.04 -5.96 -3.08
N ILE A 35 -13.14 -5.40 -2.61
CA ILE A 35 -14.50 -5.81 -2.97
C ILE A 35 -15.36 -4.60 -3.35
N SER A 36 -16.52 -4.84 -3.95
CA SER A 36 -17.47 -3.77 -4.23
C SER A 36 -18.20 -3.30 -2.97
N CYS A 37 -18.32 -1.99 -2.80
CA CYS A 37 -19.18 -1.36 -1.81
C CYS A 37 -20.60 -1.19 -2.34
N ARG A 38 -21.59 -1.10 -1.44
CA ARG A 38 -23.00 -0.81 -1.79
C ARG A 38 -23.20 0.52 -2.52
N CYS A 39 -22.30 1.49 -2.36
CA CYS A 39 -22.33 2.76 -3.10
C CYS A 39 -21.81 2.65 -4.54
N GLY A 40 -21.48 1.43 -5.01
CA GLY A 40 -20.84 1.17 -6.30
C GLY A 40 -19.35 1.54 -6.35
N GLY A 41 -18.73 1.90 -5.22
CA GLY A 41 -17.30 2.16 -5.12
C GLY A 41 -16.48 0.92 -4.75
N THR A 42 -15.15 1.06 -4.75
CA THR A 42 -14.23 0.02 -4.30
C THR A 42 -14.07 0.10 -2.77
N ALA A 43 -14.10 -1.04 -2.10
CA ALA A 43 -13.79 -1.17 -0.68
C ALA A 43 -12.53 -2.00 -0.50
N VAL A 44 -11.51 -1.37 0.08
CA VAL A 44 -10.20 -1.94 0.32
C VAL A 44 -10.16 -2.67 1.66
N PRO A 45 -9.42 -3.77 1.78
CA PRO A 45 -9.18 -4.46 3.05
C PRO A 45 -8.45 -3.56 4.05
N VAL A 46 -8.88 -3.56 5.31
CA VAL A 46 -8.20 -2.83 6.39
C VAL A 46 -6.98 -3.62 6.87
N PHE A 47 -5.81 -2.98 6.88
CA PHE A 47 -4.52 -3.62 7.15
C PHE A 47 -4.45 -4.46 8.44
N ASP A 48 -5.01 -3.97 9.56
CA ASP A 48 -4.91 -4.59 10.88
C ASP A 48 -6.11 -5.49 11.24
N SER A 49 -6.92 -5.89 10.25
CA SER A 49 -8.12 -6.69 10.48
C SER A 49 -8.40 -7.63 9.32
N ASN A 50 -8.59 -8.91 9.57
CA ASN A 50 -8.77 -9.92 8.53
C ASN A 50 -10.15 -9.96 7.87
N ASN A 51 -11.11 -9.14 8.29
CA ASN A 51 -12.50 -9.18 7.79
C ASN A 51 -13.15 -7.80 7.66
N LYS A 52 -12.37 -6.72 7.82
CA LYS A 52 -12.89 -5.35 7.72
C LYS A 52 -12.44 -4.72 6.41
N TYR A 53 -13.33 -3.90 5.87
CA TYR A 53 -13.15 -3.17 4.63
C TYR A 53 -13.48 -1.69 4.84
N TYR A 54 -12.82 -0.84 4.06
CA TYR A 54 -13.02 0.60 3.99
C TYR A 54 -13.32 1.01 2.55
N CYS A 55 -14.46 1.63 2.30
CA CYS A 55 -14.79 2.15 0.99
C CYS A 55 -14.08 3.47 0.73
N ILE A 56 -13.21 3.51 -0.29
CA ILE A 56 -12.46 4.71 -0.69
C ILE A 56 -13.32 5.76 -1.39
N LYS A 57 -14.58 5.44 -1.75
CA LYS A 57 -15.52 6.37 -2.38
C LYS A 57 -16.47 7.05 -1.40
N CYS A 58 -17.04 6.30 -0.45
CA CYS A 58 -18.05 6.82 0.49
C CYS A 58 -17.58 6.82 1.96
N ASN A 59 -16.32 6.47 2.21
CA ASN A 59 -15.68 6.43 3.52
C ASN A 59 -16.35 5.47 4.53
N ASN A 60 -17.26 4.61 4.07
CA ASN A 60 -17.94 3.64 4.93
C ASN A 60 -17.02 2.47 5.30
N ARG A 61 -17.09 2.04 6.57
CA ARG A 61 -16.36 0.86 7.07
C ARG A 61 -17.34 -0.24 7.41
N PHE A 62 -17.04 -1.47 7.00
CA PHE A 62 -17.92 -2.61 7.23
C PHE A 62 -17.13 -3.91 7.32
N ALA A 63 -17.74 -4.93 7.92
CA ALA A 63 -17.21 -6.29 7.95
C ALA A 63 -17.73 -7.10 6.76
N ASN A 64 -16.90 -7.98 6.20
CA ASN A 64 -17.28 -8.93 5.15
C ASN A 64 -16.42 -10.21 5.24
N ALA A 65 -16.37 -11.01 4.16
CA ALA A 65 -15.55 -12.19 4.03
C ALA A 65 -14.10 -11.92 4.46
N ARG A 66 -13.42 -12.97 4.94
CA ARG A 66 -12.03 -12.82 5.36
C ARG A 66 -11.14 -12.55 4.15
N HIS A 67 -10.19 -11.63 4.31
CA HIS A 67 -9.09 -11.41 3.39
C HIS A 67 -7.77 -11.80 4.05
N GLN A 68 -6.76 -12.06 3.22
CA GLN A 68 -5.41 -12.43 3.65
C GLN A 68 -4.40 -11.36 3.21
N LEU A 69 -4.79 -10.08 3.33
CA LEU A 69 -3.95 -8.97 2.88
C LEU A 69 -2.62 -8.98 3.62
N TYR A 70 -2.65 -9.15 4.94
CA TYR A 70 -1.45 -9.09 5.76
C TYR A 70 -0.45 -10.18 5.37
N GLU A 71 -0.92 -11.41 5.19
CA GLU A 71 -0.12 -12.54 4.72
C GLU A 71 0.42 -12.29 3.31
N SER A 72 -0.41 -11.77 2.40
CA SER A 72 0.00 -11.45 1.03
C SER A 72 1.10 -10.37 0.99
N LEU A 73 1.06 -9.41 1.90
CA LEU A 73 2.09 -8.37 2.02
C LEU A 73 3.38 -8.90 2.69
N GLN A 74 3.30 -9.88 3.59
CA GLN A 74 4.49 -10.48 4.21
C GLN A 74 5.38 -11.23 3.20
N ASP A 75 4.79 -11.79 2.15
CA ASP A 75 5.53 -12.56 1.14
C ASP A 75 6.31 -11.70 0.14
N ILE A 76 6.12 -10.38 0.17
CA ILE A 76 6.85 -9.46 -0.67
C ILE A 76 8.28 -9.33 -0.15
N SER A 77 9.27 -9.65 -0.99
CA SER A 77 10.69 -9.76 -0.62
C SER A 77 11.26 -8.53 0.13
N PHE A 78 10.92 -7.31 -0.29
CA PHE A 78 11.37 -6.10 0.41
C PHE A 78 10.69 -5.90 1.77
N LEU A 79 9.47 -6.41 1.98
CA LEU A 79 8.82 -6.43 3.30
C LEU A 79 9.37 -7.58 4.15
N ARG A 80 9.78 -8.69 3.55
CA ARG A 80 10.40 -9.84 4.21
C ARG A 80 11.76 -9.50 4.83
N ASP A 81 12.59 -8.70 4.14
CA ASP A 81 13.88 -8.24 4.68
C ASP A 81 13.70 -7.22 5.82
N TYR A 82 12.66 -6.38 5.75
CA TYR A 82 12.26 -5.50 6.85
C TYR A 82 11.73 -6.27 8.07
N HIS A 83 11.07 -7.41 7.86
CA HIS A 83 10.42 -8.20 8.89
C HIS A 83 11.38 -8.94 9.84
N ARG A 84 12.63 -9.22 9.42
CA ARG A 84 13.61 -9.86 10.33
C ARG A 84 14.04 -8.97 11.50
N ASN A 85 13.80 -7.64 11.43
CA ASN A 85 14.28 -6.71 12.45
C ASN A 85 13.33 -5.57 12.85
N PHE A 86 12.16 -5.32 12.22
CA PHE A 86 11.33 -4.16 12.60
C PHE A 86 9.80 -4.30 12.41
N LYS A 87 9.08 -3.48 13.19
CA LYS A 87 7.64 -3.51 13.55
C LYS A 87 6.69 -3.30 12.35
N SER A 88 5.45 -3.79 12.50
CA SER A 88 4.27 -3.58 11.62
C SER A 88 4.00 -2.12 11.17
N SER A 89 4.71 -1.13 11.71
CA SER A 89 4.55 0.29 11.42
C SER A 89 4.94 0.67 9.99
N VAL A 90 6.00 0.11 9.40
CA VAL A 90 6.46 0.48 8.04
C VAL A 90 5.49 -0.02 6.98
N ALA A 91 5.05 -1.28 7.09
CA ALA A 91 4.03 -1.83 6.20
C ALA A 91 2.70 -1.05 6.31
N ARG A 92 2.32 -0.64 7.53
CA ARG A 92 1.15 0.22 7.76
C ARG A 92 1.30 1.60 7.14
N GLU A 93 2.49 2.21 7.21
CA GLU A 93 2.77 3.50 6.58
C GLU A 93 2.63 3.42 5.05
N LYS A 94 3.23 2.40 4.43
CA LYS A 94 3.12 2.18 2.99
C LYS A 94 1.70 1.84 2.54
N TYR A 95 0.97 1.05 3.34
CA TYR A 95 -0.46 0.83 3.12
C TYR A 95 -1.23 2.16 3.13
N ASN A 96 -1.05 3.00 4.15
CA ASN A 96 -1.75 4.29 4.25
C ASN A 96 -1.41 5.21 3.08
N GLU A 97 -0.15 5.22 2.65
CA GLU A 97 0.28 5.98 1.48
C GLU A 97 -0.47 5.54 0.22
N VAL A 98 -0.59 4.23 0.00
CA VAL A 98 -1.34 3.71 -1.15
C VAL A 98 -2.83 4.05 -1.05
N ILE A 99 -3.43 4.03 0.15
CA ILE A 99 -4.82 4.47 0.32
C ILE A 99 -4.98 5.93 -0.08
N GLN A 100 -4.06 6.82 0.32
CA GLN A 100 -4.11 8.24 -0.09
C GLN A 100 -3.98 8.43 -1.61
N ILE A 101 -3.19 7.59 -2.28
CA ILE A 101 -3.08 7.60 -3.75
C ILE A 101 -4.42 7.17 -4.37
N LEU A 102 -5.00 6.07 -3.89
CA LEU A 102 -6.28 5.55 -4.37
C LEU A 102 -7.44 6.53 -4.17
N GLU A 103 -7.47 7.22 -3.02
CA GLU A 103 -8.48 8.25 -2.73
C GLU A 103 -8.38 9.44 -3.70
N LYS A 104 -7.16 9.80 -4.14
CA LYS A 104 -6.94 10.87 -5.12
C LYS A 104 -7.30 10.48 -6.55
N GLU A 105 -7.26 9.19 -6.90
CA GLU A 105 -7.61 8.70 -8.25
C GLU A 105 -9.13 8.64 -8.49
N ILE A 106 -9.95 8.74 -7.44
CA ILE A 106 -11.43 8.68 -7.52
C ILE A 106 -12.05 10.07 -7.75
N ILE A 107 -11.30 11.15 -7.47
CA ILE A 107 -11.70 12.55 -7.68
C ILE A 107 -11.36 12.96 -9.11
#